data_AF-A0A6P2D425-F1
#
_entry.id   AF-A0A6P2D425-F1
#
_cell.length_a   1.000
_cell.length_b   1.000
_cell.length_c   1.000
_cell.angle_alpha   90.00
_cell.angle_beta   90.00
_cell.angle_gamma   90.00
#
_symmetry.space_group_name_H-M   'P 1'
#
loop_
_entity.id
_entity.type
_entity.pdbx_description
1 polymer ?
#
loop_
_entity_poly.entity_id
_entity_poly.type
_entity_poly.pdbx_seq_one_letter_code
_entity_poly.pdbx_strand_id
1 'polypeptide(L)' 'MCPTYLTQESLQAPGLRPFLLPLDDSERAGFLARYTKALEVAYPAFPDGTVLLPFPRLFFVAMRPTG' A
#
# COMPACT_ATOMS: atom_id res chain seq x y z
N MET A 1 -2.64 15.05 21.03
CA MET A 1 -2.95 15.14 19.60
C MET A 1 -2.01 14.19 18.86
N CYS A 2 -2.36 12.91 18.81
CA CYS A 2 -1.59 11.90 18.09
C CYS A 2 -1.96 11.96 16.61
N PRO A 3 -1.00 11.97 15.67
CA PRO A 3 -1.32 11.94 14.26
C PRO A 3 -1.94 10.57 13.96
N THR A 4 -3.19 10.62 13.49
CA THR A 4 -3.99 9.51 12.99
C THR A 4 -3.45 9.02 11.65
N TYR A 5 -2.19 8.60 11.59
CA TYR A 5 -1.58 8.06 10.38
C TYR A 5 -1.43 6.55 10.50
N LEU A 6 -2.13 5.85 9.62
CA LEU A 6 -2.13 4.40 9.40
C LEU A 6 -2.64 3.57 10.58
N THR A 7 -3.96 3.50 10.73
CA THR A 7 -4.54 2.31 11.34
C THR A 7 -4.08 1.08 10.53
N GLN A 8 -3.49 0.10 11.23
CA GLN A 8 -2.94 -1.14 10.68
C GLN A 8 -3.95 -1.95 9.83
N GLU A 9 -5.24 -1.60 9.89
CA GLU A 9 -6.32 -2.18 9.10
C GLU A 9 -6.22 -1.88 7.60
N SER A 10 -5.57 -0.77 7.19
CA SER A 10 -5.52 -0.32 5.78
C SER A 10 -4.29 -0.81 4.99
N LEU A 11 -3.29 -1.41 5.66
CA LEU A 11 -2.09 -1.96 5.00
C LEU A 11 -2.30 -3.35 4.37
N GLN A 12 -3.56 -3.76 4.23
CA GLN A 12 -3.97 -4.98 3.53
C GLN A 12 -3.98 -4.77 2.01
N ALA A 13 -2.93 -4.15 1.46
CA ALA A 13 -2.71 -4.21 0.02
C ALA A 13 -2.61 -5.69 -0.35
N PRO A 14 -3.38 -6.20 -1.34
CA PRO A 14 -3.36 -7.61 -1.70
C PRO A 14 -1.95 -8.14 -2.05
N GLY A 15 -1.00 -7.25 -2.37
CA GLY A 15 0.41 -7.57 -2.58
C GLY A 15 1.27 -7.71 -1.32
N LEU A 16 0.83 -7.29 -0.13
CA LEU A 16 1.61 -7.42 1.11
C LEU A 16 1.44 -8.77 1.81
N ARG A 17 0.31 -9.43 1.57
CA ARG A 17 -0.04 -10.72 2.18
C ARG A 17 1.07 -11.80 2.08
N PRO A 18 1.76 -12.01 0.94
CA PRO A 18 2.85 -12.99 0.86
C PRO A 18 4.06 -12.66 1.74
N PHE A 19 4.32 -11.38 2.04
CA PHE A 19 5.42 -10.96 2.90
C PHE A 19 5.09 -11.03 4.39
N LEU A 20 3.80 -10.86 4.71
CA LEU A 20 3.29 -10.88 6.08
C LEU A 20 2.89 -12.29 6.55
N LEU A 21 2.64 -13.23 5.65
CA LEU A 21 2.27 -14.61 6.00
C LEU A 21 3.36 -15.38 6.78
N PRO A 22 4.65 -15.30 6.42
CA PRO A 22 5.69 -16.07 7.11
C PRO A 22 6.18 -15.45 8.42
N LEU A 23 5.71 -14.25 8.79
CA LEU A 23 6.19 -13.50 9.96
C LEU A 23 5.31 -13.72 11.19
N ASP A 24 5.93 -13.81 12.36
CA ASP A 24 5.20 -13.75 13.64
C ASP A 24 4.69 -12.32 13.95
N ASP A 25 3.93 -12.16 15.04
CA ASP A 25 3.31 -10.86 15.38
C ASP A 25 4.33 -9.76 15.72
N SER A 26 5.49 -10.12 16.27
CA SER A 26 6.57 -9.18 16.60
C SER A 26 7.33 -8.74 15.35
N GLU A 27 7.65 -9.70 14.49
CA GLU A 27 8.28 -9.48 13.20
C GLU A 27 7.37 -8.67 12.27
N ARG A 28 6.06 -8.94 12.28
CA ARG A 28 5.04 -8.18 11.57
C ARG A 28 5.03 -6.72 12.01
N ALA A 29 5.05 -6.45 13.33
CA ALA A 29 5.11 -5.09 13.84
C ALA A 29 6.39 -4.36 13.39
N GLY A 30 7.54 -5.04 13.47
CA GLY A 30 8.83 -4.50 13.02
C GLY A 30 8.92 -4.27 11.51
N PHE A 31 8.30 -5.14 10.71
CA PHE A 31 8.20 -5.00 9.25
C PHE A 31 7.31 -3.81 8.88
N LEU A 32 6.12 -3.71 9.48
CA LEU A 32 5.18 -2.62 9.21
C LEU A 32 5.80 -1.25 9.57
N ALA A 33 6.50 -1.14 10.70
CA ALA A 33 7.17 0.10 11.08
C ALA A 33 8.22 0.55 10.04
N ARG A 34 9.02 -0.39 9.53
CA ARG A 34 10.00 -0.10 8.48
C ARG A 34 9.33 0.23 7.14
N TYR A 35 8.28 -0.50 6.79
CA TYR A 35 7.52 -0.30 5.55
C TYR A 35 6.85 1.08 5.52
N THR A 36 6.20 1.50 6.61
CA THR A 36 5.59 2.83 6.73
C THR A 36 6.64 3.94 6.57
N LYS A 37 7.80 3.82 7.23
CA LYS A 37 8.88 4.80 7.10
C LYS A 37 9.42 4.89 5.66
N ALA A 38 9.48 3.76 4.95
CA ALA A 38 9.86 3.75 3.54
C ALA A 38 8.80 4.42 2.65
N LEU A 39 7.51 4.23 2.95
CA LEU A 39 6.41 4.88 2.24
C LEU A 39 6.42 6.40 2.43
N GLU A 40 6.70 6.91 3.63
CA GLU A 40 6.78 8.36 3.88
C GLU A 40 7.88 9.04 3.06
N VAL A 41 9.00 8.34 2.81
CA VAL A 41 10.09 8.83 1.96
C VAL A 41 9.72 8.77 0.48
N ALA A 42 9.08 7.68 0.04
CA ALA A 42 8.72 7.47 -1.37
C ALA A 42 7.50 8.30 -1.81
N TYR A 43 6.56 8.55 -0.89
CA TYR A 43 5.31 9.25 -1.12
C TYR A 43 5.13 10.36 -0.07
N PRO A 44 5.87 11.48 -0.20
CA PRO A 44 5.71 12.62 0.69
C PRO A 44 4.26 13.13 0.64
N ALA A 45 3.70 13.43 1.79
CA ALA A 45 2.37 14.05 1.87
C ALA A 45 2.40 15.44 1.23
N PHE A 46 1.34 15.75 0.48
CA PHE A 46 1.07 17.10 0.01
C PHE A 46 0.82 18.04 1.20
N PRO A 47 0.92 19.36 1.02
CA PRO A 47 0.68 20.35 2.07
C PRO A 47 -0.66 20.17 2.79
N ASP A 48 -1.64 19.60 2.09
CA ASP A 48 -3.00 19.34 2.59
C ASP A 48 -3.11 18.01 3.37
N GLY A 49 -2.00 17.31 3.62
CA GLY A 49 -1.95 16.03 4.34
C GLY A 49 -2.39 14.81 3.51
N THR A 50 -2.57 14.96 2.20
CA THR A 50 -2.94 13.87 1.31
C THR A 50 -1.71 13.20 0.71
N VAL A 51 -1.76 11.88 0.49
CA VAL A 51 -0.69 11.11 -0.16
C VAL A 51 -1.24 10.56 -1.47
N LEU A 52 -0.57 10.83 -2.59
CA LEU A 52 -0.99 10.37 -3.90
C LEU A 52 -0.26 9.07 -4.25
N LEU A 53 -0.96 7.95 -4.12
CA LEU A 53 -0.45 6.64 -4.49
C LEU A 53 -0.71 6.40 -5.99
N PRO A 54 0.32 6.26 -6.83
CA PRO A 54 0.13 5.98 -8.24
C PRO A 54 -0.42 4.56 -8.38
N PHE A 55 -1.65 4.45 -8.86
CA PHE A 55 -2.27 3.17 -9.19
C PHE A 55 -2.35 3.05 -10.72
N PRO A 56 -1.27 2.59 -11.40
CA PRO A 56 -1.27 2.46 -12.85
C PRO A 56 -2.33 1.42 -13.25
N ARG A 57 -3.34 1.87 -14.00
CA ARG A 57 -4.40 1.00 -14.51
C ARG A 57 -4.16 0.71 -15.98
N LEU A 58 -4.10 -0.57 -16.33
CA LEU A 58 -4.12 -1.03 -17.71
C LEU A 58 -5.57 -1.28 -18.12
N PHE A 59 -6.00 -0.66 -19.22
CA PHE A 59 -7.28 -0.93 -19.85
C PHE A 59 -7.03 -1.50 -21.24
N PHE A 60 -7.73 -2.58 -21.59
CA PHE A 60 -7.71 -3.12 -22.95
C PHE A 60 -9.13 -3.54 -23.36
N VAL A 61 -9.42 -3.41 -24.65
CA VAL A 61 -10.69 -3.82 -25.25
C VAL A 61 -10.37 -4.87 -26.31
N ALA A 62 -10.98 -6.05 -26.18
CA ALA A 62 -10.88 -7.11 -27.17
C ALA A 62 -12.18 -7.18 -27.97
N MET A 63 -12.08 -7.18 -29.29
CA MET A 63 -13.21 -7.44 -30.17
C MET A 63 -13.10 -8.84 -30.77
N ARG A 64 -14.19 -9.61 -30.68
CA ARG A 64 -14.29 -10.88 -31.38
C ARG A 64 -14.49 -10.59 -32.88
N PRO A 65 -13.65 -11.09 -33.79
CA PRO A 65 -13.94 -11.00 -35.21
C PRO A 65 -15.24 -11.76 -35.49
N THR A 66 -16.19 -11.08 -36.12
CA THR A 66 -17.46 -11.71 -36.50
C THR A 66 -17.23 -12.28 -37.90
N GLY A 67 -17.22 -13.61 -37.98
CA GLY A 67 -17.16 -14.40 -39.21
C GLY A 67 -18.19 -15.50 -39.16
#